data_AF-A0A929J5F8-F1
#
_entry.id   AF-A0A929J5F8-F1
#
_cell.length_a   1.000
_cell.length_b   1.000
_cell.length_c   1.000
_cell.angle_alpha   90.00
_cell.angle_beta   90.00
_cell.angle_gamma   90.00
#
_symmetry.space_group_name_H-M   'P 1'
#
loop_
_entity.id
_entity.type
_entity.pdbx_description
1 polymer ?
#
loop_
_entity_poly.entity_id
_entity_poly.type
_entity_poly.pdbx_seq_one_letter_code
_entity_poly.pdbx_strand_id
1 'polypeptide(L)'
;MNVSMESFPNAPGNWDIDNAESAAKAEGVNLSEDHWDLIRALQEYYHKVDIPHLRQIKDALDEKFHSRGGMKYLYQIIPGGPVAQGCRLAGLNVPAGAVDKSFGSTA
;
A
#
# COMPACT_ATOMS: atom_id res chain seq x y z
N MET A 1 8.28 6.94 -15.86
CA MET A 1 8.55 5.66 -15.19
C MET A 1 7.87 4.58 -16.00
N ASN A 2 8.58 3.51 -16.40
CA ASN A 2 7.98 2.37 -17.07
C ASN A 2 7.64 1.32 -15.99
N VAL A 3 6.48 1.47 -15.35
CA VAL A 3 5.96 0.48 -14.40
C VAL A 3 5.26 -0.60 -15.24
N SER A 4 5.65 -1.87 -15.08
CA SER A 4 5.13 -3.01 -15.86
C SER A 4 4.72 -4.12 -14.91
N MET A 5 3.76 -4.95 -15.31
CA MET A 5 3.20 -6.03 -14.47
C MET A 5 4.28 -7.01 -13.97
N GLU A 6 5.35 -7.19 -14.73
CA GLU A 6 6.51 -8.00 -14.37
C GLU A 6 7.21 -7.56 -13.07
N SER A 7 7.06 -6.28 -12.69
CA SER A 7 7.59 -5.72 -11.45
C SER A 7 6.79 -6.10 -10.19
N PHE A 8 5.62 -6.75 -10.36
CA PHE A 8 4.71 -7.14 -9.28
C PHE A 8 4.39 -8.65 -9.32
N PRO A 9 5.39 -9.53 -9.13
CA PRO A 9 5.19 -10.98 -9.18
C PRO A 9 4.28 -11.52 -8.06
N ASN A 10 4.13 -10.77 -6.97
CA ASN A 10 3.33 -11.14 -5.80
C ASN A 10 1.96 -10.42 -5.78
N ALA A 11 1.59 -9.74 -6.87
CA ALA A 11 0.30 -9.07 -6.95
C ALA A 11 -0.84 -10.10 -6.90
N PRO A 12 -1.98 -9.75 -6.25
CA PRO A 12 -3.16 -10.59 -6.30
C PRO A 12 -3.70 -10.67 -7.74
N GLY A 13 -4.26 -11.81 -8.13
CA GLY A 13 -4.63 -12.07 -9.54
C GLY A 13 -5.69 -11.14 -10.14
N ASN A 14 -6.38 -10.34 -9.32
CA ASN A 14 -7.37 -9.35 -9.77
C ASN A 14 -6.85 -7.90 -9.66
N TRP A 15 -5.54 -7.73 -9.49
CA TRP A 15 -4.88 -6.43 -9.43
C TRP A 15 -4.06 -6.19 -10.70
N ASP A 16 -4.12 -4.95 -11.19
CA ASP A 16 -3.31 -4.45 -12.28
C ASP A 16 -2.92 -2.99 -12.00
N ILE A 17 -1.89 -2.50 -12.68
CA ILE A 17 -1.35 -1.15 -12.57
C ILE A 17 -2.44 -0.11 -12.86
N ASP A 18 -3.25 -0.31 -13.90
CA ASP A 18 -4.31 0.65 -14.28
C ASP A 18 -5.35 0.82 -13.16
N ASN A 19 -5.71 -0.28 -12.49
CA ASN A 19 -6.65 -0.26 -11.38
C ASN A 19 -6.03 0.43 -10.15
N ALA A 20 -4.74 0.20 -9.88
CA ALA A 20 -4.03 0.89 -8.81
C ALA A 20 -3.92 2.41 -9.06
N GLU A 21 -3.60 2.82 -10.29
CA GLU A 21 -3.55 4.22 -10.69
C GLU A 21 -4.92 4.88 -10.60
N SER A 22 -5.96 4.21 -11.09
CA SER A 22 -7.35 4.70 -11.02
C SER A 22 -7.81 4.86 -9.57
N ALA A 23 -7.52 3.89 -8.69
CA ALA A 23 -7.83 3.97 -7.27
C ALA A 23 -7.06 5.11 -6.58
N ALA A 24 -5.75 5.25 -6.84
CA ALA A 24 -4.94 6.32 -6.29
C ALA A 24 -5.48 7.70 -6.71
N LYS A 25 -5.82 7.86 -7.99
CA LYS A 25 -6.40 9.10 -8.52
C LYS A 25 -7.75 9.43 -7.88
N ALA A 26 -8.60 8.43 -7.65
CA ALA A 26 -9.87 8.61 -6.93
C ALA A 26 -9.66 9.04 -5.47
N GLU A 27 -8.57 8.60 -4.83
CA GLU A 27 -8.18 9.02 -3.47
C GLU A 27 -7.30 10.28 -3.44
N GLY A 28 -7.05 10.93 -4.59
CA GLY A 28 -6.24 12.14 -4.67
C GLY A 28 -4.74 11.92 -4.43
N VAL A 29 -4.25 10.70 -4.61
CA VAL A 29 -2.84 10.32 -4.49
C VAL A 29 -2.22 10.13 -5.86
N ASN A 30 -1.06 10.76 -6.07
CA ASN A 30 -0.25 10.55 -7.28
C ASN A 30 0.81 9.48 -7.00
N LEU A 31 0.77 8.37 -7.73
CA LEU A 31 1.70 7.24 -7.52
C LEU A 31 3.09 7.56 -8.09
N SER A 32 4.00 7.94 -7.20
CA SER A 32 5.44 8.06 -7.50
C SER A 32 6.16 6.73 -7.27
N GLU A 33 7.46 6.67 -7.57
CA GLU A 33 8.33 5.51 -7.31
C GLU A 33 8.21 4.96 -5.89
N ASP A 34 8.17 5.83 -4.88
CA ASP A 34 8.01 5.43 -3.49
C ASP A 34 6.66 4.76 -3.20
N HIS A 35 5.58 5.23 -3.85
CA HIS A 35 4.26 4.62 -3.74
C HIS A 35 4.24 3.21 -4.35
N TRP A 36 4.87 3.05 -5.51
CA TRP A 36 5.01 1.74 -6.15
C TRP A 36 5.91 0.80 -5.33
N ASP A 37 6.94 1.31 -4.65
CA ASP A 37 7.73 0.52 -3.70
C ASP A 37 6.92 0.04 -2.50
N LEU A 38 6.06 0.91 -1.95
CA LEU A 38 5.15 0.56 -0.86
C LEU A 38 4.16 -0.52 -1.29
N ILE A 39 3.56 -0.39 -2.47
CA ILE A 39 2.62 -1.39 -3.02
C ILE A 39 3.32 -2.75 -3.16
N ARG A 40 4.52 -2.77 -3.77
CA ARG A 40 5.32 -4.01 -3.89
C ARG A 40 5.67 -4.60 -2.54
N ALA A 41 6.04 -3.75 -1.57
CA ALA A 41 6.35 -4.19 -0.20
C ALA A 41 5.17 -4.91 0.45
N LEU A 42 3.97 -4.34 0.32
CA LEU A 42 2.75 -4.91 0.87
C LEU A 42 2.40 -6.24 0.19
N GLN A 43 2.44 -6.30 -1.13
CA GLN A 43 2.16 -7.53 -1.89
C GLN A 43 3.14 -8.65 -1.53
N GLU A 44 4.44 -8.33 -1.46
CA GLU A 44 5.45 -9.30 -1.03
C GLU A 44 5.24 -9.76 0.41
N TYR A 45 4.89 -8.85 1.31
CA TYR A 45 4.63 -9.18 2.71
C TYR A 45 3.44 -10.13 2.86
N TYR A 46 2.33 -9.85 2.18
CA TYR A 46 1.12 -10.69 2.22
C TYR A 46 1.33 -12.03 1.52
N HIS A 47 2.21 -12.10 0.52
CA HIS A 47 2.59 -13.38 -0.08
C HIS A 47 3.45 -14.24 0.86
N LYS A 48 4.25 -13.62 1.74
CA LYS A 48 5.12 -14.32 2.70
C LYS A 48 4.42 -14.71 4.01
N VAL A 49 3.36 -14.00 4.37
CA VAL A 49 2.70 -14.12 5.68
C VAL A 49 1.25 -14.56 5.50
N ASP A 50 0.92 -15.73 6.05
CA ASP A 50 -0.42 -16.31 5.96
C ASP A 50 -1.48 -15.47 6.71
N ILE A 51 -1.14 -14.99 7.91
CA ILE A 51 -2.02 -14.19 8.76
C ILE A 51 -1.35 -12.84 9.08
N PRO A 52 -1.62 -11.78 8.28
CA PRO A 52 -0.96 -10.49 8.45
C PRO A 52 -1.58 -9.71 9.61
N HIS A 53 -0.76 -9.39 10.62
CA HIS A 53 -1.17 -8.53 11.74
C HIS A 53 -0.73 -7.08 11.55
N LEU A 54 -1.62 -6.13 11.88
CA LEU A 54 -1.37 -4.68 11.73
C LEU A 54 -0.01 -4.22 12.25
N ARG A 55 0.37 -4.68 13.44
CA ARG A 55 1.65 -4.29 14.06
C ARG A 55 2.84 -4.78 13.24
N GLN A 56 2.80 -6.02 12.76
CA GLN A 56 3.89 -6.60 11.99
C GLN A 56 4.03 -5.96 10.60
N ILE A 57 2.91 -5.60 9.97
CA ILE A 57 2.93 -4.85 8.71
C ILE A 57 3.59 -3.48 8.93
N LYS A 58 3.21 -2.77 10.00
CA LYS A 58 3.81 -1.47 10.34
C LYS A 58 5.30 -1.59 10.60
N ASP A 59 5.74 -2.58 11.37
CA ASP A 59 7.15 -2.86 11.63
C ASP A 59 7.92 -3.16 10.33
N ALA A 60 7.41 -4.06 9.49
CA ALA A 60 8.06 -4.43 8.23
C ALA A 60 8.19 -3.24 7.26
N LEU A 61 7.16 -2.40 7.18
CA LEU A 61 7.20 -1.20 6.38
C LEU A 61 8.12 -0.13 6.98
N ASP A 62 8.14 0.04 8.31
CA ASP A 62 9.08 0.96 8.98
C ASP A 62 10.53 0.56 8.69
N GLU A 63 10.84 -0.73 8.82
CA GLU A 63 12.16 -1.28 8.53
C GLU A 63 12.53 -1.12 7.06
N LYS A 64 11.63 -1.47 6.13
CA LYS A 64 11.91 -1.36 4.68
C LYS A 64 12.15 0.08 4.24
N PHE A 65 11.43 1.03 4.82
CA PHE A 65 11.55 2.45 4.49
C PHE A 65 12.45 3.23 5.47
N HIS A 66 13.14 2.54 6.39
CA HIS A 66 13.98 3.16 7.42
C HIS A 66 14.92 4.22 6.85
N SER A 67 15.63 3.91 5.76
CA SER A 67 16.58 4.81 5.11
C SER A 67 15.93 6.09 4.53
N ARG A 68 14.61 6.10 4.35
CA ARG A 68 13.81 7.22 3.84
C ARG A 68 13.01 7.93 4.95
N GLY A 69 13.11 7.48 6.20
CA GLY A 69 12.37 8.02 7.34
C GLY A 69 11.24 7.12 7.88
N GLY A 70 11.19 5.86 7.43
CA GLY A 70 10.32 4.81 7.97
C GLY A 70 8.83 5.17 7.85
N MET A 71 8.06 4.82 8.87
CA MET A 71 6.63 5.11 8.96
C MET A 71 6.35 6.60 8.81
N LYS A 72 7.16 7.46 9.40
CA LYS A 72 6.93 8.91 9.35
C LYS A 72 6.92 9.41 7.91
N TYR A 73 7.87 8.95 7.09
CA TYR A 73 7.92 9.27 5.67
C TYR A 73 6.72 8.69 4.90
N LEU A 74 6.36 7.44 5.18
CA LEU A 74 5.23 6.78 4.55
C LEU A 74 3.90 7.52 4.80
N TYR A 75 3.68 8.06 6.00
CA TYR A 75 2.54 8.93 6.29
C TYR A 75 2.57 10.27 5.55
N GLN A 76 3.74 10.76 5.11
CA GLN A 76 3.84 11.98 4.30
C GLN A 76 3.41 11.74 2.85
N ILE A 77 3.76 10.58 2.29
CA ILE A 77 3.44 10.24 0.89
C ILE A 77 2.08 9.56 0.73
N ILE A 78 1.56 8.91 1.78
CA ILE A 78 0.24 8.27 1.84
C ILE A 78 -0.56 8.87 3.00
N PRO A 79 -1.32 9.95 2.76
CA PRO A 79 -2.03 10.67 3.82
C PRO A 79 -3.20 9.86 4.42
N GLY A 80 -3.81 8.95 3.65
CA GLY A 80 -4.84 8.02 4.14
C GLY A 80 -4.29 6.84 4.94
N GLY A 81 -2.99 6.87 5.26
CA GLY A 81 -2.32 5.90 6.11
C GLY A 81 -1.64 4.77 5.32
N PRO A 82 -0.36 4.47 5.60
CA PRO A 82 0.45 3.60 4.75
C PRO A 82 0.00 2.14 4.73
N VAL A 83 -0.68 1.69 5.78
CA VAL A 83 -1.28 0.35 5.81
C VAL A 83 -2.68 0.36 5.17
N ALA A 84 -3.56 1.26 5.61
CA ALA A 84 -4.96 1.25 5.17
C ALA A 84 -5.10 1.59 3.68
N GLN A 85 -4.64 2.77 3.29
CA GLN A 85 -4.65 3.21 1.91
C GLN A 85 -3.68 2.39 1.07
N GLY A 86 -2.48 2.08 1.59
CA GLY A 86 -1.51 1.25 0.88
C GLY A 86 -2.05 -0.14 0.51
N CYS A 87 -2.76 -0.82 1.42
CA CYS A 87 -3.37 -2.14 1.13
C CYS A 87 -4.45 -2.03 0.06
N ARG A 88 -5.29 -0.98 0.09
CA ARG A 88 -6.29 -0.75 -0.96
C ARG A 88 -5.64 -0.59 -2.34
N LEU A 89 -4.61 0.26 -2.42
CA LEU A 89 -3.85 0.49 -3.66
C LEU A 89 -3.12 -0.77 -4.14
N ALA A 90 -2.70 -1.62 -3.22
CA ALA A 90 -2.03 -2.89 -3.51
C ALA A 90 -2.99 -4.05 -3.88
N GLY A 91 -4.31 -3.83 -3.82
CA GLY A 91 -5.31 -4.87 -4.07
C GLY A 91 -5.46 -5.88 -2.93
N LEU A 92 -5.04 -5.53 -1.71
CA LEU A 92 -4.96 -6.40 -0.55
C LEU A 92 -6.07 -6.12 0.46
N ASN A 93 -6.38 -7.12 1.28
CA ASN A 93 -7.34 -6.96 2.35
C ASN A 93 -6.76 -6.09 3.48
N VAL A 94 -7.47 -5.04 3.85
CA VAL A 94 -7.05 -4.10 4.89
C VAL A 94 -7.21 -4.77 6.26
N PRO A 95 -6.15 -4.84 7.10
CA PRO A 95 -6.22 -5.51 8.38
C PRO A 95 -7.18 -4.79 9.34
N ALA A 96 -7.85 -5.55 10.21
CA ALA A 96 -8.73 -5.01 11.23
C ALA A 96 -7.98 -3.99 12.12
N GLY A 97 -8.56 -2.81 12.31
CA GLY A 97 -7.96 -1.70 13.07
C GLY A 97 -7.09 -0.74 12.27
N ALA A 98 -6.84 -0.99 10.98
CA ALA A 98 -6.24 0.01 10.08
C ALA A 98 -7.27 0.92 9.41
N VAL A 99 -8.52 0.44 9.25
CA VAL A 99 -9.60 1.20 8.64
C VAL A 99 -10.00 2.34 9.58
N ASP A 100 -9.51 3.54 9.30
CA ASP A 100 -10.09 4.75 9.88
C ASP A 100 -11.40 5.04 9.14
N LYS A 101 -12.51 5.06 9.89
CA LYS A 101 -13.88 5.23 9.37
C LYS A 101 -14.12 6.60 8.72
N SER A 102 -13.10 7.46 8.68
CA SER A 102 -13.16 8.82 8.15
C SER A 102 -12.89 8.93 6.64
N PHE A 103 -12.26 7.93 6.01
CA PHE A 103 -12.04 7.94 4.56
C PHE A 103 -13.14 7.15 3.83
N GLY A 104 -14.26 7.82 3.54
CA GLY A 104 -15.20 7.40 2.50
C GLY A 104 -16.62 7.03 2.94
N SER A 105 -17.29 7.86 3.75
CA SER A 105 -18.72 8.10 3.55
C SER A 105 -18.86 9.27 2.57
N THR A 106 -18.69 9.00 1.28
CA THR A 106 -19.08 9.94 0.23
C THR A 106 -20.18 9.27 -0.58
N ALA A 107 -21.42 9.62 -0.17
CA ALA A 107 -22.72 9.53 -0.85
C ALA A 107 -23.05 8.25 -1.64
#